data_AF-A0A6I1QV63-F1
#
_entry.id   AF-A0A6I1QV63-F1
#
_cell.length_a   1.000
_cell.length_b   1.000
_cell.length_c   1.000
_cell.angle_alpha   90.00
_cell.angle_beta   90.00
_cell.angle_gamma   90.00
#
_symmetry.space_group_name_H-M   'P 1'
#
loop_
_entity.id
_entity.type
_entity.pdbx_description
1 polymer ?
#
loop_
_entity_poly.entity_id
_entity_poly.type
_entity_poly.pdbx_seq_one_letter_code
_entity_poly.pdbx_strand_id
1 'polypeptide(L)'
;MVDEHASERDITLMNEALGEARMALAQGGAGVAALLASPHEIIACGRNTSQETGDLTDHAEMVLLHKVGRKLQEMNEQARRVLHHRHVGGFR
;
A
#
# COMPACT_ATOMS: atom_id res chain seq x y z
N MET A 1 14.21 -19.90 -22.85
CA MET A 1 13.85 -18.58 -22.32
C MET A 1 12.35 -18.51 -22.38
N VAL A 2 11.68 -18.45 -21.23
CA VAL A 2 10.22 -18.22 -21.21
C VAL A 2 10.05 -16.73 -21.52
N ASP A 3 9.37 -16.42 -22.61
CA ASP A 3 8.96 -15.06 -22.95
C ASP A 3 7.79 -14.70 -22.01
N GLU A 4 8.12 -14.19 -20.82
CA GLU A 4 7.11 -13.68 -19.88
C GLU A 4 6.67 -12.29 -20.35
N HIS A 5 5.70 -12.29 -21.26
CA HIS A 5 4.96 -11.09 -21.59
C HIS A 5 4.09 -10.66 -20.40
N ALA A 6 4.13 -9.36 -20.08
CA ALA A 6 3.24 -8.77 -19.07
C ALA A 6 1.78 -9.05 -19.43
N SER A 7 1.00 -9.52 -18.46
CA SER A 7 -0.43 -9.76 -18.65
C SER A 7 -1.19 -8.44 -18.78
N GLU A 8 -2.43 -8.49 -19.30
CA GLU A 8 -3.32 -7.32 -19.29
C GLU A 8 -3.55 -6.77 -17.88
N ARG A 9 -3.52 -7.65 -16.87
CA ARG A 9 -3.59 -7.26 -15.47
C ARG A 9 -2.37 -6.45 -15.06
N ASP A 10 -1.16 -6.90 -15.40
CA ASP A 10 0.08 -6.19 -15.07
C ASP A 10 0.10 -4.80 -15.69
N ILE A 11 -0.35 -4.68 -16.95
CA ILE A 11 -0.49 -3.39 -17.65
C ILE A 11 -1.48 -2.48 -16.92
N THR A 12 -2.64 -3.02 -16.52
CA THR A 12 -3.67 -2.26 -15.80
C THR A 12 -3.13 -1.75 -14.45
N LEU A 13 -2.50 -2.62 -13.67
CA LEU A 13 -1.90 -2.26 -12.38
C LEU A 13 -0.77 -1.24 -12.54
N MET A 14 0.04 -1.37 -13.60
CA MET A 14 1.11 -0.42 -13.89
C MET A 14 0.55 0.95 -14.30
N ASN A 15 -0.55 1.00 -15.04
CA ASN A 15 -1.19 2.27 -15.40
C ASN A 15 -1.69 3.04 -14.17
N GLU A 16 -2.22 2.32 -13.17
CA GLU A 16 -2.61 2.91 -11.88
C GLU A 16 -1.39 3.48 -11.13
N ALA A 17 -0.31 2.70 -11.03
CA ALA A 17 0.95 3.18 -10.42
C ALA A 17 1.50 4.41 -11.15
N LEU A 18 1.49 4.40 -12.49
CA LEU A 18 1.92 5.55 -13.30
C LEU A 18 1.03 6.78 -13.08
N GLY A 19 -0.24 6.61 -12.73
CA GLY A 19 -1.12 7.71 -12.31
C GLY A 19 -0.57 8.45 -11.09
N GLU A 20 -0.26 7.71 -10.04
CA GLU A 20 0.34 8.24 -8.82
C GLU A 20 1.74 8.83 -9.05
N ALA A 21 2.54 8.19 -9.90
CA ALA A 21 3.87 8.67 -10.28
C ALA A 21 3.79 10.05 -10.97
N ARG A 22 2.82 10.24 -11.88
CA ARG A 22 2.58 11.53 -12.53
C ARG A 22 2.16 12.61 -11.53
N MET A 23 1.41 12.26 -10.48
CA MET A 23 1.07 13.20 -9.41
C MET A 23 2.31 13.64 -8.62
N ALA A 24 3.22 12.71 -8.29
CA ALA A 24 4.50 13.04 -7.66
C ALA A 24 5.31 14.00 -8.53
N LEU A 25 5.43 13.73 -9.85
CA LEU A 25 6.12 14.62 -10.79
C LEU A 25 5.51 16.02 -10.81
N ALA A 26 4.17 16.11 -10.86
CA ALA A 26 3.47 17.40 -10.89
C ALA A 26 3.72 18.25 -9.63
N GLN A 27 4.07 17.61 -8.52
CA GLN A 27 4.43 18.24 -7.25
C GLN A 27 5.94 18.55 -7.12
N GLY A 28 6.73 18.27 -8.16
CA GLY A 28 8.19 18.43 -8.17
C GLY A 28 8.94 17.25 -7.54
N GLY A 29 8.25 16.14 -7.26
CA GLY A 29 8.78 14.91 -6.70
C GLY A 29 9.49 14.00 -7.70
N ALA A 30 10.10 12.89 -7.24
CA ALA A 30 10.88 11.95 -8.05
C ALA A 30 10.10 11.15 -9.11
N GLY A 31 8.77 11.32 -9.18
CA GLY A 31 7.96 10.67 -10.22
C GLY A 31 7.90 9.16 -10.14
N VAL A 32 8.00 8.61 -8.94
CA VAL A 32 7.98 7.17 -8.68
C VAL A 32 6.78 6.85 -7.81
N ALA A 33 6.11 5.74 -8.11
CA ALA A 33 5.03 5.19 -7.32
C ALA A 33 5.12 3.66 -7.23
N ALA A 34 4.49 3.11 -6.21
CA ALA A 34 4.40 1.70 -5.92
C ALA A 34 2.95 1.32 -5.66
N LEU A 35 2.60 0.09 -6.02
CA LEU A 35 1.28 -0.48 -5.85
C LEU A 35 1.40 -1.90 -5.30
N LEU A 36 0.53 -2.24 -4.34
CA LEU A 36 0.38 -3.58 -3.80
C LEU A 36 -1.02 -4.07 -4.15
N ALA A 37 -1.10 -5.21 -4.82
CA ALA A 37 -2.35 -5.86 -5.20
C ALA A 37 -2.39 -7.31 -4.75
N SER A 38 -3.60 -7.80 -4.49
CA SER A 38 -3.92 -9.22 -4.45
C SER A 38 -4.37 -9.68 -5.86
N PRO A 39 -4.66 -10.98 -6.05
CA PRO A 39 -5.31 -11.45 -7.28
C PRO A 39 -6.69 -10.82 -7.56
N HIS A 40 -7.33 -10.19 -6.56
CA HIS A 40 -8.71 -9.70 -6.68
C HIS A 40 -8.82 -8.19 -6.64
N GLU A 41 -7.87 -7.49 -6.00
CA GLU A 41 -7.99 -6.04 -5.78
C GLU A 41 -6.64 -5.36 -5.59
N ILE A 42 -6.64 -4.03 -5.71
CA ILE A 42 -5.52 -3.19 -5.27
C ILE A 42 -5.66 -2.97 -3.76
N ILE A 43 -4.66 -3.37 -3.00
CA ILE A 43 -4.62 -3.24 -1.53
C ILE A 43 -4.21 -1.83 -1.13
N ALA A 44 -3.16 -1.29 -1.78
CA ALA A 44 -2.62 0.03 -1.49
C ALA A 44 -1.80 0.59 -2.66
N CYS A 45 -1.72 1.91 -2.73
CA CYS A 45 -0.76 2.65 -3.54
C CYS A 45 0.02 3.64 -2.65
N GLY A 46 1.24 3.96 -3.07
CA GLY A 46 2.10 4.98 -2.48
C GLY A 46 2.95 5.64 -3.56
N ARG A 47 3.33 6.90 -3.35
CA ARG A 47 4.26 7.65 -4.21
C ARG A 47 5.47 8.07 -3.40
N ASN A 48 6.57 8.34 -4.09
CA ASN A 48 7.76 8.88 -3.45
C ASN A 48 7.43 10.25 -2.85
N THR A 49 7.76 10.45 -1.58
CA THR A 49 7.52 11.70 -0.85
C THR A 49 8.80 12.29 -0.26
N SER A 50 9.99 11.83 -0.66
CA SER A 50 11.25 12.26 -0.04
C SER A 50 11.50 13.77 -0.15
N GLN A 51 11.06 14.39 -1.24
CA GLN A 51 11.11 15.85 -1.41
C GLN A 51 10.07 16.58 -0.56
N GLU A 52 8.91 15.97 -0.32
CA GLU A 52 7.83 16.55 0.50
C GLU A 52 8.19 16.50 2.00
N THR A 53 8.79 15.39 2.45
CA THR A 53 9.06 15.13 3.87
C THR A 53 10.48 15.49 4.30
N GLY A 54 11.42 15.58 3.36
CA GLY A 54 12.85 15.72 3.64
C GLY A 54 13.53 14.42 4.10
N ASP A 55 12.79 13.31 4.17
CA ASP A 55 13.32 11.99 4.51
C ASP A 55 13.72 11.24 3.24
N LEU A 56 15.02 10.99 3.06
CA LEU A 56 15.54 10.27 1.90
C LEU A 56 15.06 8.82 1.83
N THR A 57 14.51 8.26 2.91
CA THR A 57 13.98 6.90 2.95
C THR A 57 12.53 6.79 2.48
N ASP A 58 11.84 7.92 2.26
CA ASP A 58 10.44 7.97 1.81
C ASP A 58 10.29 7.67 0.30
N HIS A 59 10.84 6.54 -0.10
CA HIS A 59 10.61 5.91 -1.38
C HIS A 59 9.17 5.41 -1.47
N ALA A 60 8.64 5.28 -2.69
CA ALA A 60 7.25 4.90 -2.90
C ALA A 60 6.88 3.56 -2.26
N GLU A 61 7.78 2.58 -2.33
CA GLU A 61 7.65 1.26 -1.72
C GLU A 61 7.60 1.35 -0.19
N MET A 62 8.46 2.16 0.42
CA MET A 62 8.51 2.35 1.87
C MET A 62 7.26 3.05 2.39
N VAL A 63 6.84 4.13 1.72
CA VAL A 63 5.60 4.84 2.02
C VAL A 63 4.40 3.88 1.93
N LEU A 64 4.35 3.04 0.89
CA LEU A 64 3.31 2.03 0.72
C LEU A 64 3.33 0.99 1.85
N LEU A 65 4.49 0.41 2.16
CA LEU A 65 4.61 -0.64 3.16
C LEU A 65 4.28 -0.13 4.56
N HIS A 66 4.69 1.09 4.90
CA HIS A 66 4.29 1.74 6.15
C HIS A 66 2.77 1.95 6.23
N LYS A 67 2.13 2.38 5.13
CA LYS A 67 0.67 2.53 5.06
C LYS A 67 -0.04 1.20 5.27
N VAL A 68 0.42 0.13 4.62
CA VAL A 68 -0.14 -1.23 4.77
C VAL A 68 0.08 -1.75 6.19
N GLY A 69 1.28 -1.59 6.74
CA GLY A 69 1.63 -2.03 8.10
C GLY A 69 0.73 -1.40 9.17
N ARG A 70 0.47 -0.09 9.07
CA ARG A 70 -0.47 0.60 9.99
C ARG A 70 -1.88 0.04 9.89
N LYS A 71 -2.41 -0.17 8.66
CA LYS A 71 -3.74 -0.76 8.46
C LYS A 71 -3.85 -2.17 9.06
N LEU A 72 -2.83 -3.01 8.87
CA LEU A 72 -2.80 -4.35 9.46
C LEU A 72 -2.77 -4.32 10.98
N GLN A 73 -2.00 -3.40 11.56
CA GLN A 73 -1.95 -3.22 13.01
C GLN A 73 -3.31 -2.79 13.57
N GLU A 74 -3.98 -1.82 12.94
CA GLU A 74 -5.33 -1.38 13.33
C GLU A 74 -6.35 -2.52 13.30
N MET A 75 -6.34 -3.33 12.23
CA MET A 75 -7.21 -4.51 12.10
C MET A 75 -6.95 -5.53 13.21
N ASN A 76 -5.68 -5.80 13.52
CA ASN A 76 -5.30 -6.72 14.59
C ASN A 76 -5.80 -6.23 15.96
N GLU A 77 -5.67 -4.93 16.26
CA GLU A 77 -6.16 -4.34 17.49
C GLU A 77 -7.70 -4.42 17.61
N GLN A 78 -8.42 -4.15 16.54
CA GLN A 78 -9.87 -4.30 16.50
C GLN A 78 -10.29 -5.75 16.74
N ALA A 79 -9.63 -6.71 16.07
CA ALA A 79 -9.89 -8.13 16.27
C ALA A 79 -9.65 -8.56 17.72
N ARG A 80 -8.55 -8.11 18.35
CA ARG A 80 -8.25 -8.39 19.77
C ARG A 80 -9.33 -7.82 20.68
N ARG A 81 -9.80 -6.58 20.47
CA ARG A 81 -10.89 -5.98 21.27
C ARG A 81 -12.16 -6.82 21.20
N VAL A 82 -12.59 -7.23 20.00
CA VAL A 82 -13.78 -8.08 19.82
C VAL A 82 -13.65 -9.41 20.56
N LEU A 83 -12.49 -10.05 20.48
CA LEU A 83 -12.22 -11.32 21.18
C LEU A 83 -12.21 -11.17 22.71
N HIS A 84 -11.61 -10.09 23.23
CA HIS A 84 -11.61 -9.80 24.66
C HIS A 84 -13.03 -9.50 25.20
N HIS A 85 -13.87 -8.78 24.45
CA HIS A 85 -15.27 -8.54 24.84
C HIS A 85 -16.12 -9.83 24.86
N ARG A 86 -15.81 -10.84 24.03
CA ARG A 86 -16.53 -12.12 24.02
C ARG A 86 -16.20 -13.03 25.20
N HIS A 87 -15.03 -12.90 25.82
CA HIS A 87 -14.63 -13.75 26.96
C HIS A 87 -15.16 -13.26 28.32
N VAL A 88 -15.62 -12.01 28.42
CA VAL A 88 -16.13 -11.44 29.70
C VAL A 88 -17.63 -11.70 29.91
N GLY A 89 -18.35 -12.20 28.89
CA GLY A 89 -19.80 -12.47 28.96
C GLY A 89 -20.20 -13.92 29.25
N GLY A 90 -19.25 -14.83 29.50
CA GLY A 90 -19.45 -16.28 29.47
C GLY A 90 -19.39 -17.02 30.81
N PHE A 91 -19.65 -16.36 31.95
CA PHE A 91 -19.86 -17.05 33.23
C PHE A 91 -21.18 -16.58 33.86
N ARG A 92 -22.23 -17.36 33.62
CA ARG A 92 -23.43 -17.47 34.45
C ARG A 92 -23.84 -18.92 34.51
#